data_AF-A0A1C6RGN5-F1
#
_entry.id   AF-A0A1C6RGN5-F1
#
_cell.length_a   1.000
_cell.length_b   1.000
_cell.length_c   1.000
_cell.angle_alpha   90.00
_cell.angle_beta   90.00
_cell.angle_gamma   90.00
#
_symmetry.space_group_name_H-M   'P 1'
#
loop_
_entity.id
_entity.type
_entity.pdbx_description
1 polymer ?
#
loop_
_entity_poly.entity_id
_entity_poly.type
_entity_poly.pdbx_seq_one_letter_code
_entity_poly.pdbx_strand_id
1 'polypeptide(L)'
;MGVYRSVHRLSDLDEADAQAARTVLANHVPDPENGLCVACLEPAPCRPSNAAANRLVDLGRPVLPDDPPPTRPAGWRSRWFPHRRGRYRTAPLLTHAWRVRLGAAVARPPAFAWFA
;
A
#
# COMPACT_ATOMS: atom_id res chain seq x y z
N MET A 1 -21.47 17.38 -28.93
CA MET A 1 -20.03 17.13 -29.16
C MET A 1 -19.09 17.63 -28.04
N GLY A 2 -19.56 17.98 -26.84
CA GLY A 2 -18.71 18.58 -25.77
C GLY A 2 -18.11 17.61 -24.74
N VAL A 3 -18.72 16.44 -24.54
CA VAL A 3 -18.38 15.50 -23.45
C VAL A 3 -17.03 14.80 -23.67
N TYR A 4 -16.66 14.52 -24.92
CA TYR A 4 -15.40 13.85 -25.25
C TYR A 4 -14.19 14.73 -24.85
N ARG A 5 -14.23 16.03 -25.16
CA ARG A 5 -13.13 16.96 -24.84
C ARG A 5 -12.92 17.15 -23.34
N SER A 6 -13.97 17.09 -22.51
CA SER A 6 -13.84 17.21 -21.06
C SER A 6 -13.21 15.98 -20.41
N VAL A 7 -13.56 14.78 -20.89
CA VAL A 7 -13.00 13.53 -20.35
C VAL A 7 -11.50 13.43 -20.64
N HIS A 8 -11.06 13.84 -21.84
CA HIS A 8 -9.63 13.87 -22.16
C HIS A 8 -8.85 14.84 -21.26
N ARG A 9 -9.36 16.07 -21.06
CA ARG A 9 -8.68 17.03 -20.19
C ARG A 9 -8.55 16.55 -18.74
N LEU A 10 -9.57 15.87 -18.21
CA LEU A 10 -9.49 15.29 -16.86
C LEU A 10 -8.45 14.18 -16.80
N SER A 11 -8.42 13.30 -17.80
CA SER A 11 -7.40 12.24 -17.89
C SER A 11 -5.97 12.80 -18.04
N ASP A 12 -5.79 13.88 -18.79
CA ASP A 12 -4.49 14.53 -18.97
C ASP A 12 -4.00 15.18 -17.67
N LEU A 13 -4.92 15.80 -16.91
CA LEU A 13 -4.63 16.38 -15.60
C LEU A 13 -4.29 15.29 -14.57
N ASP A 14 -5.04 14.19 -14.54
CA ASP A 14 -4.77 13.05 -13.65
C ASP A 14 -3.39 12.44 -13.94
N GLU A 15 -2.99 12.34 -15.21
CA GLU A 15 -1.65 11.84 -15.55
C GLU A 15 -0.55 12.85 -15.22
N ALA A 16 -0.79 14.14 -15.40
CA ALA A 16 0.16 15.18 -14.97
C ALA A 16 0.35 15.18 -13.45
N ASP A 17 -0.73 15.04 -12.68
CA ASP A 17 -0.71 14.94 -11.22
C ASP A 17 0.01 13.67 -10.76
N ALA A 18 -0.26 12.53 -11.41
CA ALA A 18 0.45 11.29 -11.13
C ALA A 18 1.95 11.43 -11.42
N GLN A 19 2.31 12.09 -12.53
CA GLN A 19 3.70 12.33 -12.87
C GLN A 19 4.40 13.23 -11.85
N ALA A 20 3.73 14.29 -11.40
CA ALA A 20 4.26 15.17 -10.36
C ALA A 20 4.48 14.40 -9.04
N ALA A 21 3.54 13.54 -8.64
CA ALA A 21 3.68 12.70 -7.45
C ALA A 21 4.85 11.71 -7.57
N ARG A 22 5.04 11.07 -8.74
CA ARG A 22 6.20 10.21 -8.99
C ARG A 22 7.52 10.97 -8.88
N THR A 23 7.58 12.21 -9.38
CA THR A 23 8.77 13.06 -9.24
C THR A 23 9.08 13.38 -7.79
N VAL A 24 8.07 13.64 -6.96
CA VAL A 24 8.26 13.83 -5.51
C VAL A 24 8.82 12.56 -4.87
N LEU A 25 8.26 11.38 -5.16
CA LEU A 25 8.79 10.12 -4.61
C LEU A 25 10.23 9.85 -5.04
N ALA A 26 10.59 10.15 -6.29
CA ALA A 26 11.95 9.97 -6.82
C ALA A 26 12.98 10.89 -6.14
N ASN A 27 12.57 12.08 -5.70
CA ASN A 27 13.45 13.04 -5.03
C ASN A 27 13.52 12.81 -3.51
N HIS A 28 12.44 12.29 -2.91
CA HIS A 28 12.33 12.09 -1.47
C HIS A 28 12.61 10.64 -1.07
N VAL A 29 13.86 10.21 -1.28
CA VAL A 29 14.35 8.86 -0.97
C VAL A 29 14.94 8.82 0.45
N PRO A 30 14.67 7.78 1.25
CA PRO A 30 15.36 7.55 2.52
C PRO A 30 16.83 7.19 2.28
N ASP A 31 17.74 7.87 2.98
CA ASP A 31 19.13 7.46 3.08
C ASP A 31 19.24 6.23 4.00
N PRO A 32 19.84 5.12 3.52
CA PRO A 32 19.91 3.86 4.27
C PRO A 32 20.73 3.96 5.56
N GLU A 33 21.66 4.90 5.67
CA GLU A 33 22.59 4.99 6.80
C GLU A 33 21.98 5.71 8.01
N ASN A 34 21.16 6.73 7.76
CA ASN A 34 20.60 7.61 8.80
C ASN A 34 19.06 7.54 8.91
N GLY A 35 18.38 6.91 7.94
CA GLY A 35 16.91 6.85 7.89
C GLY A 35 16.23 8.19 7.62
N LEU A 36 16.97 9.21 7.20
CA LEU A 36 16.47 10.53 6.87
C LEU A 36 16.21 10.64 5.37
N CYS A 37 15.25 11.48 5.00
CA CYS A 37 15.00 11.81 3.60
C CYS A 37 16.14 12.68 3.05
N VAL A 38 16.73 12.31 1.91
CA VAL A 38 17.84 13.07 1.30
C VAL A 38 17.47 14.50 0.91
N ALA A 39 16.21 14.76 0.56
CA ALA A 39 15.73 16.09 0.18
C ALA A 39 15.36 17.01 1.36
N CYS A 40 14.74 16.47 2.42
CA CYS A 40 14.22 17.27 3.54
C CYS A 40 15.04 17.16 4.83
N LEU A 41 15.91 16.14 4.94
CA LEU A 41 16.63 15.78 6.16
C LEU A 41 15.73 15.45 7.36
N GLU A 42 14.44 15.19 7.10
CA GLU A 42 13.48 14.70 8.10
C GLU A 42 13.47 13.16 8.12
N PRO A 43 13.08 12.54 9.25
CA PRO A 43 12.88 11.09 9.32
C PRO A 43 11.94 10.58 8.22
N ALA A 44 12.36 9.53 7.52
CA ALA A 44 11.57 8.92 6.46
C ALA A 44 10.52 7.94 7.02
N PRO A 45 9.31 7.83 6.42
CA PRO A 45 8.83 8.61 5.27
C PRO A 45 8.47 10.05 5.65
N CYS A 46 9.03 11.01 4.92
CA CYS A 46 8.77 12.43 5.15
C CYS A 46 7.37 12.81 4.64
N ARG A 47 6.81 13.90 5.19
CA ARG A 47 5.46 14.39 4.83
C ARG A 47 5.21 14.53 3.31
N PRO A 48 6.11 15.13 2.50
CA PRO A 48 5.88 15.27 1.06
C PRO A 48 5.89 13.91 0.32
N SER A 49 6.78 13.00 0.70
CA SER A 49 6.82 11.64 0.13
C SER A 49 5.51 10.89 0.42
N ASN A 50 5.02 10.95 1.66
CA ASN A 50 3.77 10.32 2.05
C ASN A 50 2.55 10.95 1.32
N ALA A 51 2.53 12.28 1.17
CA ALA A 51 1.48 12.97 0.44
C ALA A 51 1.45 12.57 -1.04
N ALA A 52 2.62 12.44 -1.68
CA ALA A 52 2.74 11.99 -3.06
C ALA A 52 2.29 10.53 -3.24
N ALA A 53 2.66 9.65 -2.31
CA ALA A 53 2.17 8.27 -2.31
C ALA A 53 0.64 8.20 -2.21
N ASN A 54 0.04 8.96 -1.30
CA ASN A 54 -1.43 9.02 -1.17
C ASN A 54 -2.08 9.58 -2.44
N ARG A 55 -1.48 10.60 -3.08
CA ARG A 55 -2.01 11.15 -4.33
C ARG A 55 -2.04 10.11 -5.44
N LEU A 56 -1.01 9.26 -5.55
CA LEU A 56 -1.02 8.15 -6.52
C LEU A 56 -2.10 7.12 -6.21
N VAL A 57 -2.32 6.80 -4.94
CA VAL A 57 -3.40 5.89 -4.50
C VAL A 57 -4.77 6.47 -4.85
N ASP A 58 -5.00 7.77 -4.60
CA ASP A 58 -6.26 8.44 -4.93
C ASP A 58 -6.55 8.43 -6.44
N LEU A 59 -5.50 8.50 -7.27
CA LEU A 59 -5.57 8.40 -8.73
C LEU A 59 -5.61 6.95 -9.24
N GLY A 60 -5.59 5.95 -8.35
CA GLY A 60 -5.57 4.53 -8.70
C GLY A 60 -4.30 4.09 -9.43
N ARG A 61 -3.17 4.78 -9.19
CA ARG A 61 -1.86 4.52 -9.79
C ARG A 61 -0.96 3.75 -8.80
N PRO A 62 -0.04 2.92 -9.30
CA PRO A 62 0.93 2.24 -8.45
C PRO A 62 1.93 3.24 -7.83
N VAL A 63 2.24 3.04 -6.54
CA VAL A 63 3.19 3.88 -5.77
C VAL A 63 4.63 3.42 -5.98
N LEU A 64 4.85 2.11 -6.07
CA LEU A 64 6.17 1.54 -6.38
C LEU A 64 6.28 1.26 -7.88
N PRO A 65 7.48 1.40 -8.47
CA PRO A 65 7.74 0.84 -9.79
C PRO A 65 7.46 -0.67 -9.77
N ASP A 66 6.95 -1.21 -10.88
CA ASP A 66 6.80 -2.64 -11.10
C ASP A 66 8.20 -3.29 -11.22
N ASP A 67 8.92 -3.37 -10.11
CA ASP A 67 10.08 -4.24 -10.05
C ASP A 67 9.58 -5.66 -10.32
N PRO A 68 10.09 -6.34 -11.37
CA PRO A 68 9.71 -7.73 -11.59
C PRO A 68 10.04 -8.49 -10.31
N PRO A 69 9.10 -9.28 -9.76
CA PRO A 69 9.38 -10.06 -8.56
C PRO A 69 10.64 -10.87 -8.84
N PRO A 70 11.60 -10.95 -7.89
CA PRO A 70 12.88 -11.59 -8.15
C PRO A 70 12.63 -12.96 -8.75
N THR A 71 13.09 -13.15 -9.99
CA THR A 71 12.94 -14.38 -10.75
C THR A 71 13.68 -15.48 -10.00
N ARG A 72 13.02 -16.11 -9.02
CA ARG A 72 13.54 -17.31 -8.39
C ARG A 72 13.69 -18.32 -9.51
N PRO A 73 14.87 -18.92 -9.71
CA PRO A 73 15.02 -19.97 -10.69
C PRO A 73 13.96 -21.01 -10.38
N ALA A 74 13.12 -21.28 -11.35
CA ALA A 74 12.07 -22.29 -11.29
C ALA A 74 12.78 -23.64 -11.25
N GLY A 75 13.36 -23.98 -10.10
CA GLY A 75 13.96 -25.29 -9.86
C GLY A 75 12.91 -26.36 -10.14
N TRP A 76 13.38 -27.52 -10.59
CA TRP A 76 12.61 -28.70 -11.04
C TRP A 76 11.28 -29.03 -10.35
N ARG A 77 11.02 -28.51 -9.14
CA ARG A 77 9.76 -28.58 -8.41
C ARG A 77 8.61 -27.74 -9.02
N SER A 78 8.91 -26.69 -9.80
CA SER A 78 7.91 -25.86 -10.49
C SER A 78 7.19 -26.59 -11.64
N ARG A 79 7.81 -27.63 -12.19
CA ARG A 79 7.23 -28.46 -13.28
C ARG A 79 6.07 -29.34 -12.80
N TRP A 80 6.02 -29.64 -11.51
CA TRP A 80 5.01 -30.53 -10.91
C TRP A 80 3.84 -29.80 -10.26
N PHE A 81 3.98 -28.50 -9.99
CA PHE A 81 2.91 -27.68 -9.46
C PHE A 81 2.58 -26.59 -10.47
N PRO A 82 1.55 -26.77 -11.33
CA PRO A 82 1.06 -25.67 -12.12
C PRO A 82 0.57 -24.61 -11.13
N HIS A 83 1.30 -23.48 -11.07
CA HIS A 83 0.84 -22.28 -10.38
C HIS A 83 -0.47 -21.86 -11.04
N ARG A 84 -1.58 -22.38 -10.52
CA ARG A 84 -2.92 -21.94 -10.89
C ARG A 84 -3.00 -20.46 -10.51
N ARG A 85 -2.86 -19.59 -11.51
CA ARG A 85 -3.41 -18.23 -11.47
C ARG A 85 -4.88 -18.37 -11.14
N GLY A 86 -5.24 -18.18 -9.87
CA GLY A 86 -6.53 -18.61 -9.38
C GLY A 86 -6.88 -18.01 -8.03
N ARG A 87 -7.35 -16.76 -8.08
CA ARG A 87 -8.23 -16.10 -7.10
C ARG A 87 -7.60 -15.77 -5.75
N TYR A 88 -7.79 -14.52 -5.34
CA TYR A 88 -7.69 -14.05 -3.96
C TYR A 88 -8.33 -15.07 -3.01
N ARG A 89 -7.51 -15.92 -2.39
CA ARG A 89 -7.89 -16.65 -1.18
C ARG A 89 -7.40 -15.81 -0.02
N THR A 90 -8.34 -15.10 0.57
CA THR A 90 -8.34 -14.59 1.94
C THR A 90 -7.45 -15.48 2.80
N ALA A 91 -6.35 -14.92 3.33
CA ALA A 91 -5.42 -15.63 4.20
C ALA A 91 -6.14 -16.00 5.52
N PRO A 92 -6.55 -17.27 5.74
CA PRO A 92 -7.34 -17.64 6.92
C PRO A 92 -6.45 -17.88 8.14
N LEU A 93 -5.13 -17.86 7.98
CA LEU A 93 -4.18 -18.22 9.04
C LEU A 93 -3.72 -17.03 9.87
N LEU A 94 -3.83 -15.80 9.35
CA LEU A 94 -3.50 -14.59 10.13
C LEU A 94 -4.64 -14.17 11.07
N THR A 95 -5.88 -14.60 10.83
CA THR A 95 -7.03 -14.23 11.68
C THR A 95 -7.06 -15.00 13.00
N HIS A 96 -6.56 -16.23 13.07
CA HIS A 96 -6.66 -17.03 14.30
C HIS A 96 -5.61 -16.64 15.36
N ALA A 97 -4.37 -16.38 14.93
CA ALA A 97 -3.32 -15.92 15.83
C ALA A 97 -3.61 -14.51 16.39
N TRP A 98 -4.20 -13.63 15.57
CA TRP A 98 -4.63 -12.30 16.01
C TRP A 98 -5.84 -12.34 16.96
N ARG A 99 -6.81 -13.26 16.78
CA ARG A 99 -7.93 -13.44 17.73
C ARG A 99 -7.48 -13.93 19.11
N VAL A 100 -6.50 -14.84 19.17
CA VAL A 100 -5.98 -15.32 20.46
C VAL A 100 -5.21 -14.21 21.19
N ARG A 101 -4.47 -13.38 20.45
CA ARG A 101 -3.68 -12.29 21.05
C ARG A 101 -4.53 -11.10 21.51
N LEU A 102 -5.65 -10.82 20.84
CA LEU A 102 -6.59 -9.75 21.23
C LEU A 102 -7.71 -10.21 22.18
N GLY A 103 -7.98 -11.51 22.30
CA GLY A 103 -9.02 -12.07 23.17
C GLY A 103 -8.71 -12.11 24.67
N ALA A 104 -7.49 -11.73 25.08
CA ALA A 104 -7.09 -11.68 26.49
C ALA A 104 -7.21 -10.28 27.13
N ALA A 105 -7.66 -9.27 26.38
CA ALA A 105 -7.80 -7.89 26.86
C ALA A 105 -9.26 -7.42 27.02
N VAL A 106 -10.24 -8.34 27.04
CA VAL A 106 -11.57 -8.04 27.57
C VAL A 106 -11.61 -8.53 29.01
N ALA A 107 -10.95 -7.77 29.89
CA ALA A 107 -11.29 -7.76 31.30
C ALA A 107 -12.69 -7.15 31.41
N ARG A 108 -13.69 -8.03 31.34
CA ARG A 108 -14.97 -8.00 32.06
C ARG A 108 -15.23 -6.68 32.84
N PRO A 109 -16.09 -5.77 32.35
CA PRO A 109 -16.73 -4.85 33.27
C PRO A 109 -17.67 -5.67 34.19
N PRO A 110 -17.69 -5.43 35.51
CA PRO A 110 -18.60 -6.12 36.40
C PRO A 110 -20.05 -5.79 36.06
N ALA A 111 -20.89 -6.82 36.08
CA ALA A 111 -22.33 -6.68 36.07
C ALA A 111 -22.75 -5.86 37.30
N PHE A 112 -23.33 -4.68 37.07
CA PHE A 112 -24.14 -4.01 38.07
C PHE A 112 -25.58 -3.95 37.57
N ALA A 113 -26.39 -4.79 38.21
CA ALA A 113 -27.82 -4.60 38.32
C ALA A 113 -28.11 -3.24 38.97
N TRP A 114 -29.18 -2.56 38.54
CA TRP A 114 -30.37 -2.23 39.35
C TRP A 114 -31.18 -1.13 38.67
N PHE A 115 -32.47 -1.43 38.49
CA PHE A 115 -33.54 -0.46 38.41
C PHE A 115 -33.71 0.22 39.77
N ALA A 116 -33.85 1.55 39.76
CA ALA A 116 -34.72 2.33 40.62
C ALA A 116 -34.91 3.71 40.00
#